data_AF-A0A1F8MPY1-F1
#
_entry.id   AF-A0A1F8MPY1-F1
#
_cell.length_a   1.000
_cell.length_b   1.000
_cell.length_c   1.000
_cell.angle_alpha   90.00
_cell.angle_beta   90.00
_cell.angle_gamma   90.00
#
_symmetry.space_group_name_H-M   'P 1'
#
loop_
_entity.id
_entity.type
_entity.pdbx_description
1 polymer ?
#
loop_
_entity_poly.entity_id
_entity_poly.type
_entity_poly.pdbx_seq_one_letter_code
_entity_poly.pdbx_strand_id
1 'polypeptide(L)'
;MICPVCGKDALIVEYESIELDYCPGCHGVWFDSGELELLLEAAGMDSINYFLDGVTHSLEVAASEKKHRCPVCRGKMKKVHIDEDKKIVVDVCNGGHGIWFDGGEVNSLVKALAEKSPEKTESRNVLAFIGEMFKYQD
;
A
#
# COMPACT_ATOMS: atom_id res chain seq x y z
N MET A 1 0.52 13.26 7.29
CA MET A 1 -0.04 14.08 6.16
C MET A 1 -1.55 14.39 6.29
N ILE A 2 -2.18 15.17 5.39
CA ILE A 2 -3.67 15.30 5.30
C ILE A 2 -4.24 14.23 4.35
N CYS A 3 -5.18 13.41 4.83
CA CYS A 3 -5.80 12.34 4.06
C CYS A 3 -6.54 12.88 2.81
N PRO A 4 -6.25 12.36 1.60
CA PRO A 4 -6.90 12.83 0.37
C PRO A 4 -8.36 12.36 0.24
N VAL A 5 -8.78 11.38 1.04
CA VAL A 5 -10.13 10.79 1.00
C VAL A 5 -11.10 11.54 1.92
N CYS A 6 -10.74 11.72 3.19
CA CYS A 6 -11.63 12.30 4.21
C CYS A 6 -11.16 13.62 4.81
N GLY A 7 -9.96 14.11 4.45
CA GLY A 7 -9.43 15.40 4.89
C GLY A 7 -8.94 15.46 6.35
N LYS A 8 -8.93 14.35 7.08
CA LYS A 8 -8.39 14.27 8.45
C LYS A 8 -6.87 14.08 8.43
N ASP A 9 -6.21 14.42 9.53
CA ASP A 9 -4.81 14.12 9.75
C ASP A 9 -4.56 12.60 9.78
N ALA A 10 -3.55 12.15 9.05
CA ALA A 10 -3.02 10.80 9.13
C ALA A 10 -2.00 10.68 10.28
N LEU A 11 -1.94 9.51 10.87
CA LEU A 11 -1.00 9.11 11.90
C LEU A 11 0.19 8.41 11.24
N ILE A 12 1.39 8.76 11.65
CA ILE A 12 2.61 8.07 11.21
C ILE A 12 2.77 6.80 12.05
N VAL A 13 2.99 5.67 11.37
CA VAL A 13 3.27 4.36 11.95
C VAL A 13 4.61 3.89 11.40
N GLU A 14 5.58 3.67 12.27
CA GLU A 14 6.93 3.22 11.88
C GLU A 14 7.24 1.85 12.49
N TYR A 15 7.73 0.92 11.67
CA TYR A 15 8.21 -0.39 12.13
C TYR A 15 9.29 -0.95 11.20
N GLU A 16 10.43 -1.36 11.77
CA GLU A 16 11.57 -1.90 11.02
C GLU A 16 11.99 -1.01 9.82
N SER A 17 12.01 0.31 10.01
CA SER A 17 12.32 1.34 9.00
C SER A 17 11.27 1.56 7.91
N ILE A 18 10.11 0.90 8.02
CA ILE A 18 8.95 1.15 7.16
C ILE A 18 8.09 2.23 7.82
N GLU A 19 7.89 3.36 7.16
CA GLU A 19 7.07 4.49 7.61
C GLU A 19 5.77 4.56 6.81
N LEU A 20 4.62 4.46 7.50
CA LEU A 20 3.29 4.46 6.88
C LEU A 20 2.41 5.57 7.46
N ASP A 21 1.75 6.30 6.57
CA ASP A 21 0.80 7.35 6.92
C ASP A 21 -0.63 6.76 6.93
N TYR A 22 -1.15 6.43 8.12
CA TYR A 22 -2.46 5.80 8.32
C TYR A 22 -3.55 6.80 8.67
N CYS A 23 -4.66 6.79 7.92
CA CYS A 23 -5.81 7.61 8.25
C CYS A 23 -6.82 6.85 9.13
N PRO A 24 -7.05 7.25 10.39
CA PRO A 24 -8.06 6.63 11.24
C PRO A 24 -9.51 6.98 10.82
N GLY A 25 -9.69 7.90 9.88
CA GLY A 25 -11.00 8.35 9.42
C GLY A 25 -11.62 7.49 8.32
N CYS A 26 -10.81 7.04 7.38
CA CYS A 26 -11.23 6.20 6.26
C CYS A 26 -10.46 4.88 6.18
N HIS A 27 -9.55 4.64 7.13
CA HIS A 27 -8.70 3.46 7.23
C HIS A 27 -7.72 3.25 6.07
N GLY A 28 -7.54 4.27 5.21
CA GLY A 28 -6.58 4.24 4.12
C GLY A 28 -5.15 4.46 4.62
N VAL A 29 -4.19 3.96 3.86
CA VAL A 29 -2.76 4.00 4.18
C VAL A 29 -2.00 4.57 2.99
N TRP A 30 -1.12 5.52 3.26
CA TRP A 30 -0.17 6.03 2.29
C TRP A 30 1.19 5.38 2.50
N PHE A 31 1.75 4.87 1.41
CA PHE A 31 3.13 4.43 1.30
C PHE A 31 3.87 5.50 0.52
N ASP A 32 4.88 6.12 1.12
CA ASP A 32 5.79 7.00 0.39
C ASP A 32 6.64 6.19 -0.60
N SER A 33 7.29 6.91 -1.50
CA SER A 33 8.22 6.33 -2.47
C SER A 33 9.28 5.47 -1.77
N GLY A 34 9.35 4.17 -2.09
CA GLY A 34 10.30 3.24 -1.45
C GLY A 34 9.71 2.44 -0.28
N GLU A 35 8.59 2.83 0.31
CA GLU A 35 8.06 2.14 1.50
C GLU A 35 7.43 0.77 1.17
N LEU A 36 6.82 0.66 -0.01
CA LEU A 36 6.29 -0.61 -0.48
C LEU A 36 7.42 -1.60 -0.77
N GLU A 37 8.52 -1.11 -1.36
CA GLU A 37 9.74 -1.85 -1.62
C GLU A 37 10.26 -2.46 -0.31
N LEU A 38 10.42 -1.64 0.74
CA LEU A 38 10.89 -2.07 2.06
C LEU A 38 9.98 -3.14 2.68
N LEU A 39 8.66 -2.98 2.57
CA LEU A 39 7.71 -3.99 3.02
C LEU A 39 7.90 -5.32 2.28
N LEU A 40 8.04 -5.30 0.96
CA LEU A 40 8.20 -6.53 0.17
C LEU A 40 9.56 -7.20 0.45
N GLU A 41 10.62 -6.42 0.68
CA GLU A 41 11.94 -6.91 1.09
C GLU A 41 11.86 -7.60 2.45
N ALA A 42 11.24 -6.94 3.42
CA ALA A 42 11.00 -7.50 4.75
C ALA A 42 10.14 -8.78 4.69
N ALA A 43 9.14 -8.82 3.79
CA ALA A 43 8.31 -10.00 3.53
C ALA A 43 9.07 -11.16 2.84
N GLY A 44 10.33 -10.93 2.44
CA GLY A 44 11.19 -11.94 1.84
C GLY A 44 10.86 -12.24 0.38
N MET A 45 10.26 -11.31 -0.36
CA MET A 45 10.07 -11.46 -1.80
C MET A 45 11.40 -11.27 -2.54
N ASP A 46 11.79 -12.25 -3.35
CA ASP A 46 13.03 -12.14 -4.14
C ASP A 46 12.83 -11.37 -5.48
N SER A 47 11.58 -11.16 -5.91
CA SER A 47 11.22 -10.61 -7.24
C SER A 47 10.55 -9.23 -7.17
N ILE A 48 11.02 -8.37 -6.27
CA ILE A 48 10.41 -7.07 -5.93
C ILE A 48 10.40 -6.11 -7.12
N ASN A 49 11.53 -5.99 -7.82
CA ASN A 49 11.66 -5.09 -8.95
C ASN A 49 10.68 -5.43 -10.09
N TYR A 50 10.42 -6.71 -10.35
CA TYR A 50 9.45 -7.13 -11.37
C TYR A 50 8.02 -6.76 -10.97
N PHE A 51 7.68 -6.95 -9.69
CA PHE A 51 6.38 -6.59 -9.15
C PHE A 51 6.13 -5.08 -9.24
N LEU A 52 7.07 -4.26 -8.78
CA LEU A 52 6.95 -2.81 -8.77
C LEU A 52 6.96 -2.20 -10.17
N ASP A 53 7.75 -2.77 -11.09
CA ASP A 53 7.72 -2.40 -12.50
C ASP A 53 6.32 -2.64 -13.09
N GLY A 54 5.70 -3.77 -12.73
CA GLY A 54 4.31 -4.08 -13.04
C GLY A 54 3.33 -3.05 -12.50
N VAL A 55 3.48 -2.58 -11.27
CA VAL A 55 2.60 -1.58 -10.64
C VAL A 55 2.76 -0.20 -11.29
N THR A 56 4.01 0.25 -11.44
CA THR A 56 4.35 1.59 -11.95
C THR A 56 4.05 1.74 -13.43
N HIS A 57 4.21 0.68 -14.23
CA HIS A 57 3.90 0.67 -15.66
C HIS A 57 2.52 0.09 -16.00
N SER A 58 1.74 -0.35 -14.99
CA SER A 58 0.38 -0.83 -15.21
C SER A 58 -0.50 0.22 -15.88
N LEU A 59 -1.30 -0.28 -16.82
CA LEU A 59 -2.35 0.49 -17.46
C LEU A 59 -3.38 0.91 -16.41
N GLU A 60 -3.84 2.15 -16.54
CA GLU A 60 -4.90 2.65 -15.67
C GLU A 60 -6.15 1.78 -15.82
N VAL A 61 -6.68 1.33 -14.69
CA VAL A 61 -7.89 0.50 -14.66
C VAL A 61 -9.13 1.39 -14.65
N ALA A 62 -10.15 0.98 -15.40
CA ALA A 62 -11.47 1.60 -15.33
C ALA A 62 -12.18 1.15 -14.04
N ALA A 63 -11.72 1.66 -12.90
CA ALA A 63 -12.39 1.47 -11.62
C ALA A 63 -13.52 2.49 -11.47
N SER A 64 -14.65 2.05 -10.91
CA SER A 64 -15.82 2.90 -10.59
C SER A 64 -15.60 3.77 -9.35
N GLU A 65 -14.54 3.51 -8.61
CA GLU A 65 -14.15 4.24 -7.41
C GLU A 65 -13.65 5.66 -7.71
N LYS A 66 -13.79 6.56 -6.73
CA LYS A 66 -13.31 7.93 -6.86
C LYS A 66 -11.78 7.92 -6.95
N LYS A 67 -11.23 8.63 -7.93
CA LYS A 67 -9.77 8.88 -8.02
C LYS A 67 -9.35 9.86 -6.95
N HIS A 68 -8.21 9.56 -6.31
CA HIS A 68 -7.66 10.41 -5.27
C HIS A 68 -6.59 11.37 -5.82
N ARG A 69 -6.26 12.41 -5.04
CA ARG A 69 -5.12 13.29 -5.34
C ARG A 69 -3.93 12.89 -4.48
N CYS A 70 -2.73 12.99 -5.04
CA CYS A 70 -1.51 12.74 -4.30
C CYS A 70 -1.41 13.71 -3.12
N PRO A 71 -1.16 13.22 -1.89
CA PRO A 71 -1.03 14.07 -0.71
C PRO A 71 0.15 15.05 -0.78
N VAL A 72 1.21 14.66 -1.49
CA VAL A 72 2.45 15.43 -1.64
C VAL A 72 2.33 16.48 -2.75
N CYS A 73 2.08 16.05 -4.00
CA CYS A 73 2.09 16.96 -5.15
C CYS A 73 0.71 17.46 -5.61
N ARG A 74 -0.39 16.94 -5.03
CA ARG A 74 -1.80 17.25 -5.36
C ARG A 74 -2.23 16.89 -6.80
N GLY A 75 -1.35 16.24 -7.55
CA GLY A 75 -1.65 15.67 -8.87
C GLY A 75 -2.70 14.56 -8.78
N LYS A 76 -3.40 14.29 -9.89
CA LYS A 76 -4.31 13.14 -9.97
C LYS A 76 -3.49 11.86 -9.93
N MET A 77 -3.93 10.89 -9.13
CA MET A 77 -3.36 9.55 -9.10
C MET A 77 -4.08 8.65 -10.10
N LYS A 78 -3.37 7.65 -10.62
CA LYS A 78 -3.92 6.62 -11.50
C LYS A 78 -4.27 5.39 -10.68
N LYS A 79 -5.39 4.75 -10.99
CA LYS A 79 -5.74 3.47 -10.36
C LYS A 79 -5.07 2.31 -11.09
N VAL A 80 -4.43 1.41 -10.36
CA VAL A 80 -3.74 0.24 -10.90
C VAL A 80 -4.01 -0.99 -10.04
N HIS A 81 -3.97 -2.17 -10.65
CA HIS A 81 -3.91 -3.41 -9.88
C HIS A 81 -2.49 -3.64 -9.38
N ILE A 82 -2.36 -4.00 -8.11
CA ILE A 82 -1.06 -4.30 -7.49
C ILE A 82 -0.79 -5.79 -7.37
N ASP A 83 -1.81 -6.64 -7.45
CA ASP A 83 -1.69 -8.09 -7.38
C ASP A 83 -2.00 -8.77 -8.73
N GLU A 84 -1.42 -9.96 -8.94
CA GLU A 84 -1.64 -10.77 -10.16
C GLU A 84 -3.11 -11.14 -10.35
N ASP A 85 -3.82 -11.39 -9.25
CA ASP A 85 -5.24 -11.75 -9.23
C ASP A 85 -6.17 -10.54 -9.49
N LYS A 86 -5.62 -9.33 -9.60
CA LYS A 86 -6.35 -8.08 -9.83
C LYS A 86 -7.44 -7.81 -8.79
N LYS A 87 -7.21 -8.19 -7.54
CA LYS A 87 -8.15 -8.00 -6.42
C LYS A 87 -7.93 -6.70 -5.66
N ILE A 88 -6.73 -6.13 -5.72
CA ILE A 88 -6.35 -4.94 -4.97
C ILE A 88 -6.13 -3.79 -5.96
N VAL A 89 -6.78 -2.63 -5.72
CA VAL A 89 -6.78 -1.48 -6.63
C VAL A 89 -6.28 -0.24 -5.91
N VAL A 90 -5.01 0.09 -6.14
CA VAL A 90 -4.37 1.21 -5.45
C VAL A 90 -4.33 2.46 -6.34
N ASP A 91 -4.24 3.63 -5.71
CA ASP A 91 -4.03 4.90 -6.38
C ASP A 91 -2.54 5.28 -6.36
N VAL A 92 -1.88 5.30 -7.52
CA VAL A 92 -0.45 5.58 -7.67
C VAL A 92 -0.21 7.01 -8.16
N CYS A 93 0.72 7.71 -7.51
CA CYS A 93 1.13 9.04 -7.91
C CYS A 93 1.94 9.02 -9.22
N ASN A 94 1.49 9.75 -10.24
CA ASN A 94 2.21 9.91 -11.50
C ASN A 94 3.57 10.63 -11.37
N GLY A 95 3.80 11.33 -10.25
CA GLY A 95 5.07 11.97 -9.94
C GLY A 95 6.03 11.12 -9.11
N GLY A 96 5.68 9.85 -8.83
CA GLY A 96 6.55 8.92 -8.09
C GLY A 96 6.62 9.16 -6.58
N HIS A 97 5.72 9.98 -6.02
CA HIS A 97 5.77 10.31 -4.58
C HIS A 97 5.28 9.18 -3.67
N GLY A 98 4.51 8.22 -4.19
CA GLY A 98 3.97 7.13 -3.38
C GLY A 98 2.66 6.54 -3.91
N ILE A 99 2.07 5.70 -3.08
CA ILE A 99 0.92 4.83 -3.37
C ILE A 99 -0.10 4.93 -2.24
N TRP A 100 -1.36 5.13 -2.59
CA TRP A 100 -2.47 5.13 -1.65
C TRP A 100 -3.24 3.82 -1.72
N PHE A 101 -3.38 3.18 -0.56
CA PHE A 101 -4.22 2.03 -0.33
C PHE A 101 -5.49 2.49 0.38
N ASP A 102 -6.65 2.17 -0.17
CA ASP A 102 -7.94 2.41 0.46
C ASP A 102 -8.16 1.46 1.65
N GLY A 103 -9.19 1.75 2.46
CA GLY A 103 -9.48 1.01 3.69
C GLY A 103 -9.54 -0.50 3.48
N GLY A 104 -8.69 -1.24 4.20
CA GLY A 104 -8.62 -2.71 4.14
C GLY A 104 -7.71 -3.29 3.06
N GLU A 105 -7.23 -2.50 2.10
CA GLU A 105 -6.38 -3.01 1.01
C GLU A 105 -5.01 -3.47 1.48
N VAL A 106 -4.39 -2.77 2.45
CA VAL A 106 -3.11 -3.20 3.05
C VAL A 106 -3.23 -4.56 3.71
N ASN A 107 -4.35 -4.83 4.39
CA ASN A 107 -4.60 -6.14 5.00
C ASN A 107 -4.73 -7.23 3.93
N SER A 108 -5.37 -6.93 2.80
CA SER A 108 -5.44 -7.85 1.65
C SER A 108 -4.06 -8.14 1.07
N LEU A 109 -3.21 -7.13 0.93
CA LEU A 109 -1.82 -7.29 0.47
C LEU A 109 -1.03 -8.17 1.44
N VAL A 110 -1.07 -7.87 2.74
CA VAL A 110 -0.36 -8.64 3.77
C VAL A 110 -0.77 -10.12 3.76
N LYS A 111 -2.07 -10.41 3.63
CA LYS A 111 -2.58 -11.80 3.52
C LYS A 111 -2.02 -12.51 2.29
N ALA A 112 -2.05 -11.86 1.13
CA ALA A 112 -1.50 -12.42 -0.10
C ALA A 112 0.01 -12.68 0.00
N LEU A 113 0.76 -11.79 0.66
CA LEU A 113 2.20 -11.97 0.90
C LEU A 113 2.49 -13.11 1.89
N ALA A 114 1.71 -13.20 2.96
CA ALA A 114 1.85 -14.26 3.97
C ALA A 114 1.58 -15.66 3.40
N GLU A 115 0.65 -15.78 2.45
CA GLU A 115 0.38 -17.05 1.73
C GLU A 115 1.54 -17.45 0.81
N LYS A 116 2.26 -16.49 0.23
CA LYS A 116 3.36 -16.73 -0.72
C LYS A 116 4.73 -16.90 -0.05
N SER A 117 4.92 -16.50 1.21
CA SER A 117 6.21 -16.53 1.92
C SER A 117 6.19 -17.40 3.21
N PRO A 118 6.18 -18.74 3.10
CA PRO A 118 6.03 -19.62 4.27
C PRO A 118 7.31 -19.87 5.10
N GLU A 119 8.50 -19.37 4.73
CA GLU A 119 9.75 -19.93 5.30
C GLU A 119 10.61 -18.99 6.18
N LYS A 120 10.39 -17.66 6.21
CA LYS A 120 11.20 -16.73 7.04
C LYS A 120 10.45 -16.20 8.27
N THR A 121 11.02 -16.37 9.46
CA THR A 121 10.44 -15.93 10.75
C THR A 121 10.33 -14.41 10.87
N GLU A 122 11.34 -13.68 10.39
CA GLU A 122 11.39 -12.21 10.45
C GLU A 122 10.32 -11.57 9.55
N SER A 123 10.16 -12.12 8.33
CA SER A 123 9.08 -11.76 7.41
C SER A 123 7.68 -11.95 8.00
N ARG A 124 7.49 -12.98 8.83
CA ARG A 124 6.22 -13.17 9.55
C ARG A 124 5.97 -12.10 10.59
N ASN A 125 6.99 -11.59 11.27
CA ASN A 125 6.82 -10.57 12.31
C ASN A 125 6.37 -9.23 11.71
N VAL A 126 7.00 -8.80 10.61
CA VAL A 126 6.64 -7.55 9.91
C VAL A 126 5.24 -7.64 9.33
N LEU A 127 4.92 -8.73 8.62
CA LEU A 127 3.60 -8.95 8.05
C LEU A 127 2.52 -9.08 9.14
N ALA A 128 2.82 -9.76 10.25
CA ALA A 128 1.90 -9.83 11.38
C ALA A 128 1.67 -8.46 11.99
N PHE A 129 2.72 -7.68 12.26
CA PHE A 129 2.59 -6.34 12.82
C PHE A 129 1.71 -5.43 11.94
N ILE A 130 2.04 -5.31 10.65
CA ILE A 130 1.28 -4.47 9.71
C ILE A 130 -0.15 -5.00 9.57
N GLY A 131 -0.31 -6.31 9.46
CA GLY A 131 -1.62 -6.96 9.39
C GLY A 131 -2.48 -6.72 10.63
N GLU A 132 -1.89 -6.66 11.82
CA GLU A 132 -2.56 -6.34 13.08
C GLU A 132 -2.91 -4.87 13.23
N MET A 133 -1.98 -3.99 12.86
CA MET A 133 -2.15 -2.53 12.94
C MET A 133 -3.26 -2.03 12.02
N PHE A 134 -3.35 -2.58 10.81
CA PHE A 134 -4.34 -2.18 9.81
C PHE A 134 -5.48 -3.20 9.67
N LYS A 135 -5.82 -3.92 10.75
CA LYS A 135 -7.05 -4.72 10.79
C LYS A 135 -8.25 -3.81 10.59
N TYR A 136 -8.80 -3.87 9.39
CA TYR A 136 -10.12 -3.33 9.10
C TYR A 136 -11.16 -4.24 9.78
N GLN A 137 -11.95 -3.68 10.69
CA GLN A 137 -13.16 -4.31 11.21
C GLN A 137 -14.34 -3.68 10.47
N ASP A 138 -15.12 -4.51 9.78
CA ASP A 138 -16.32 -4.11 9.03
C ASP A 138 -17.37 -3.37 9.88
#